data_AF-A0AAE0G751-F1
#
_entry.id   AF-A0AAE0G751-F1
#
_cell.length_a   1.000
_cell.length_b   1.000
_cell.length_c   1.000
_cell.angle_alpha   90.00
_cell.angle_beta   90.00
_cell.angle_gamma   90.00
#
_symmetry.space_group_name_H-M   'P 1'
#
loop_
_entity.id
_entity.type
_entity.pdbx_description
1 polymer ?
#
loop_
_entity_poly.entity_id
_entity_poly.type
_entity_poly.pdbx_seq_one_letter_code
_entity_poly.pdbx_strand_id
1 'polypeptide(L)'
;MLGEAVGGWPQVHLRGDEDMRTELVDILTKEELDAALAEVHVPNHILRVMSELVYRADLHPVLNTEMSDNITFFEDVLGKCERILKTPIPLSYTRHTSRFLCMWLALLPFALYKDCGWASVPIEAFTAFCLLGIEDIGVQIEEPFSVLSCEAICGSIQGNCTALLEQDERDREVIKRAKMPARVVVNA
;
A
#
# COMPACT_ATOMS: atom_id res chain seq x y z
N MET A 1 -19.91 22.02 -6.32
CA MET A 1 -20.59 21.10 -5.41
C MET A 1 -19.87 19.77 -5.47
N LEU A 2 -19.07 19.54 -4.41
CA LEU A 2 -18.39 18.33 -3.96
C LEU A 2 -17.26 17.75 -4.83
N GLY A 3 -16.02 18.08 -4.45
CA GLY A 3 -14.82 17.38 -4.88
C GLY A 3 -13.52 18.18 -4.67
N GLU A 4 -13.43 18.99 -3.61
CA GLU A 4 -12.21 19.72 -3.24
C GLU A 4 -11.50 18.99 -2.09
N ALA A 5 -10.17 18.91 -2.21
CA ALA A 5 -9.19 18.46 -1.22
C ALA A 5 -9.22 16.96 -0.84
N VAL A 6 -8.59 16.13 -1.68
CA VAL A 6 -8.01 14.87 -1.21
C VAL A 6 -6.50 15.06 -1.29
N GLY A 7 -5.89 15.41 -0.15
CA GLY A 7 -4.44 15.38 0.01
C GLY A 7 -3.93 13.96 -0.20
N GLY A 8 -2.79 13.79 -0.86
CA GLY A 8 -2.09 12.50 -0.98
C GLY A 8 -1.73 11.97 0.41
N TRP A 9 -1.64 10.65 0.58
CA TRP A 9 -1.47 9.97 1.87
C TRP A 9 -0.24 9.03 1.85
N PRO A 10 0.50 8.91 2.99
CA PRO A 10 1.86 8.37 3.12
C PRO A 10 2.12 7.04 2.41
N GLN A 11 2.38 7.11 1.11
CA GLN A 11 2.83 6.01 0.24
C GLN A 11 4.25 6.19 -0.25
N VAL A 12 4.82 7.36 0.03
CA VAL A 12 6.10 7.82 -0.50
C VAL A 12 7.24 6.85 -0.26
N HIS A 13 7.23 6.15 0.89
CA HIS A 13 8.26 5.15 1.19
C HIS A 13 8.31 4.00 0.18
N LEU A 14 7.15 3.64 -0.39
CA LEU A 14 7.04 2.52 -1.35
C LEU A 14 6.96 2.97 -2.81
N ARG A 15 6.48 4.19 -3.09
CA ARG A 15 6.32 4.71 -4.47
C ARG A 15 7.41 5.68 -4.92
N GLY A 16 8.14 6.31 -4.00
CA GLY A 16 9.32 7.16 -4.30
C GLY A 16 9.07 8.47 -5.05
N ASP A 17 7.87 8.67 -5.62
CA ASP A 17 7.56 9.79 -6.54
C ASP A 17 6.82 10.98 -5.90
N GLU A 18 6.33 10.87 -4.66
CA GLU A 18 5.53 11.91 -3.99
C GLU A 18 6.26 12.55 -2.81
N ASP A 19 5.96 13.81 -2.48
CA ASP A 19 6.59 14.52 -1.37
C ASP A 19 5.92 14.15 -0.05
N MET A 20 6.64 13.40 0.79
CA MET A 20 6.16 12.92 2.10
C MET A 20 5.72 14.07 3.01
N ARG A 21 6.27 15.27 2.83
CA ARG A 21 5.85 16.46 3.58
C ARG A 21 4.42 16.86 3.25
N THR A 22 4.01 16.77 1.99
CA THR A 22 2.68 17.19 1.54
C THR A 22 1.61 16.26 2.10
N GLU A 23 1.92 14.98 2.25
CA GLU A 23 0.95 13.98 2.72
C GLU A 23 0.76 13.97 4.24
N LEU A 24 1.83 14.27 4.99
CA LEU A 24 1.82 14.20 6.44
C LEU A 24 1.42 15.50 7.13
N VAL A 25 1.34 16.62 6.40
CA VAL A 25 1.08 17.96 6.97
C VAL A 25 -0.30 18.10 7.62
N ASP A 26 -1.29 17.37 7.12
CA ASP A 26 -2.67 17.39 7.64
C ASP A 26 -2.89 16.40 8.80
N ILE A 27 -1.90 15.53 9.08
CA ILE A 27 -1.99 14.46 10.10
C ILE A 27 -1.15 14.81 11.33
N LEU A 28 0.08 15.25 11.10
CA LEU A 28 1.08 15.50 12.15
C LEU A 28 1.17 16.99 12.45
N THR A 29 1.48 17.32 13.70
CA THR A 29 1.86 18.69 14.04
C THR A 29 3.17 19.07 13.34
N LYS A 30 3.46 20.38 13.20
CA LYS A 30 4.67 20.84 12.50
C LYS A 30 5.93 20.29 13.15
N GLU A 31 5.96 20.24 14.47
CA GLU A 31 7.08 19.74 15.26
C GLU A 31 7.28 18.23 15.05
N GLU A 32 6.20 17.44 15.02
CA GLU A 32 6.27 16.00 14.78
C GLU A 32 6.66 15.70 13.33
N LEU A 33 6.16 16.47 12.37
CA LEU A 33 6.49 16.32 10.95
C LEU A 33 7.98 16.58 10.70
N ASP A 34 8.52 17.67 11.24
CA ASP A 34 9.94 17.99 11.08
C ASP A 34 10.83 16.96 11.79
N ALA A 35 10.40 16.43 12.94
CA ALA A 35 11.11 15.34 13.62
C ALA A 35 11.09 14.03 12.82
N ALA A 36 9.95 13.69 12.20
CA ALA A 36 9.80 12.49 11.39
C ALA A 36 10.62 12.57 10.10
N LEU A 37 10.62 13.72 9.41
CA LEU A 37 11.38 13.94 8.17
C LEU A 37 12.90 14.08 8.39
N ALA A 38 13.34 14.34 9.62
CA ALA A 38 14.77 14.37 9.96
C ALA A 38 15.41 12.96 9.99
N GLU A 39 14.59 11.91 10.03
CA GLU A 39 15.03 10.53 10.16
C GLU A 39 15.21 9.87 8.80
N VAL A 40 16.16 8.94 8.72
CA VAL A 40 16.41 8.16 7.49
C VAL A 40 15.25 7.22 7.18
N HIS A 41 14.56 6.74 8.22
CA HIS A 41 13.51 5.73 8.09
C HIS A 41 12.20 6.16 8.75
N VAL A 42 11.51 7.09 8.08
CA VAL A 42 10.30 7.75 8.61
C VAL A 42 9.23 6.77 9.14
N PRO A 43 8.85 5.68 8.43
CA PRO A 43 7.83 4.76 8.94
C PRO A 43 8.22 4.07 10.25
N ASN A 44 9.51 3.78 10.44
CA ASN A 44 9.99 3.15 11.66
C ASN A 44 10.02 4.16 12.82
N HIS A 45 10.39 5.42 12.54
CA HIS A 45 10.27 6.49 13.52
C HIS A 45 8.82 6.65 14.02
N ILE A 46 7.83 6.61 13.11
CA ILE A 46 6.40 6.66 13.49
C ILE A 46 6.03 5.48 14.41
N LEU A 47 6.41 4.25 14.07
CA LEU A 47 6.16 3.07 14.91
C LEU A 47 6.81 3.20 16.30
N ARG A 48 8.02 3.74 16.37
CA ARG A 48 8.70 4.02 17.64
C ARG A 48 7.95 5.04 18.48
N VAL A 49 7.42 6.10 17.86
CA VAL A 49 6.58 7.10 18.55
C VAL A 49 5.29 6.46 19.05
N MET A 50 4.63 5.62 18.25
CA MET A 50 3.44 4.88 18.68
C MET A 50 3.72 3.98 19.89
N SER A 51 4.85 3.28 19.91
CA SER A 51 5.27 2.45 21.04
C SER A 51 5.45 3.27 22.32
N GLU A 52 6.10 4.43 22.22
CA GLU A 52 6.28 5.34 23.35
C GLU A 52 4.94 5.90 23.86
N LEU A 53 3.98 6.19 22.96
CA LEU A 53 2.63 6.64 23.34
C LEU A 53 1.85 5.55 24.10
N VAL A 54 1.91 4.30 23.63
CA VAL A 54 1.29 3.15 24.32
C VAL A 54 1.90 2.95 25.70
N TYR A 55 3.23 3.07 25.81
CA TYR A 55 3.93 2.95 27.09
C TYR A 55 3.51 4.06 28.07
N ARG A 56 3.40 5.30 27.60
CA ARG A 56 2.98 6.46 28.43
C ARG A 56 1.50 6.47 28.78
N ALA A 57 0.67 5.72 28.06
CA ALA A 57 -0.76 5.63 28.34
C ALA A 57 -1.09 4.89 29.65
N ASP A 58 -0.08 4.29 30.32
CA ASP A 58 -0.21 3.61 31.63
C ASP A 58 -1.35 2.58 31.66
N LEU A 59 -1.45 1.82 30.56
CA LEU A 59 -2.47 0.78 30.41
C LEU A 59 -2.19 -0.39 31.35
N HIS A 60 -3.24 -1.13 31.70
CA HIS A 60 -3.12 -2.40 32.40
C HIS A 60 -2.12 -3.32 31.67
N PRO A 61 -1.22 -4.06 32.37
CA PRO A 61 -0.11 -4.77 31.73
C PRO A 61 -0.50 -5.71 30.59
N VAL A 62 -1.66 -6.38 30.72
CA VAL A 62 -2.21 -7.24 29.66
C VAL A 62 -2.51 -6.42 28.39
N LEU A 63 -3.24 -5.31 28.53
CA LEU A 63 -3.59 -4.45 27.39
C LEU A 63 -2.35 -3.78 26.78
N ASN A 64 -1.36 -3.43 27.60
CA ASN A 64 -0.09 -2.88 27.12
C ASN A 64 0.65 -3.90 26.24
N THR A 65 0.66 -5.17 26.65
CA THR A 65 1.24 -6.27 25.87
C THR A 65 0.50 -6.44 24.53
N GLU A 66 -0.84 -6.52 24.55
CA GLU A 66 -1.65 -6.65 23.33
C GLU A 66 -1.43 -5.48 22.36
N MET A 67 -1.34 -4.24 22.86
CA MET A 67 -1.05 -3.06 22.03
C MET A 67 0.37 -3.10 21.46
N SER A 68 1.35 -3.56 22.25
CA SER A 68 2.73 -3.72 21.79
C SER A 68 2.86 -4.81 20.72
N ASP A 69 2.09 -5.90 20.84
CA ASP A 69 2.02 -6.96 19.83
C ASP A 69 1.42 -6.44 18.52
N ASN A 70 0.39 -5.59 18.58
CA ASN A 70 -0.18 -4.94 17.39
C ASN A 70 0.84 -4.01 16.70
N ILE A 71 1.67 -3.28 17.46
CA ILE A 71 2.73 -2.44 16.89
C ILE A 71 3.82 -3.32 16.24
N THR A 72 4.20 -4.41 16.89
CA THR A 72 5.15 -5.39 16.33
C THR A 72 4.61 -5.99 15.04
N PHE A 73 3.30 -6.23 14.96
CA PHE A 73 2.66 -6.67 13.72
C PHE A 73 2.76 -5.62 12.60
N PHE A 74 2.60 -4.33 12.90
CA PHE A 74 2.81 -3.27 11.91
C PHE A 74 4.26 -3.21 11.42
N GLU A 75 5.24 -3.41 12.30
CA GLU A 75 6.66 -3.49 11.93
C GLU A 75 6.94 -4.67 10.99
N ASP A 76 6.37 -5.85 11.27
CA ASP A 76 6.49 -7.04 10.40
C ASP A 76 5.86 -6.81 9.02
N VAL A 77 4.68 -6.16 8.97
CA VAL A 77 4.04 -5.79 7.69
C VAL A 77 4.88 -4.78 6.91
N LEU A 78 5.43 -3.76 7.56
CA LEU A 78 6.34 -2.79 6.94
C LEU A 78 7.58 -3.51 6.35
N GLY A 79 8.21 -4.39 7.13
CA GLY A 79 9.36 -5.17 6.67
C GLY A 79 9.02 -6.09 5.50
N LYS A 80 7.82 -6.68 5.46
CA LYS A 80 7.32 -7.47 4.32
C LYS A 80 7.17 -6.61 3.06
N CYS A 81 6.56 -5.43 3.17
CA CYS A 81 6.42 -4.50 2.05
C CYS A 81 7.79 -4.08 1.50
N GLU A 82 8.75 -3.79 2.37
CA GLU A 82 10.11 -3.47 1.96
C GLU A 82 10.84 -4.63 1.30
N ARG A 83 10.63 -5.86 1.76
CA ARG A 83 11.21 -7.04 1.10
C ARG A 83 10.66 -7.16 -0.32
N ILE A 84 9.35 -7.04 -0.51
CA ILE A 84 8.72 -7.07 -1.84
C ILE A 84 9.34 -6.00 -2.75
N LEU A 85 9.51 -4.78 -2.24
CA LEU A 85 10.13 -3.67 -3.00
C LEU A 85 11.61 -3.89 -3.28
N LYS A 86 12.38 -4.40 -2.31
CA LYS A 86 13.85 -4.55 -2.37
C LYS A 86 14.29 -5.85 -3.04
N THR A 87 13.38 -6.78 -3.31
CA THR A 87 13.66 -8.00 -4.09
C THR A 87 12.96 -7.96 -5.45
N PRO A 88 13.25 -6.97 -6.32
CA PRO A 88 12.67 -6.97 -7.65
C PRO A 88 13.20 -8.17 -8.44
N ILE A 89 12.38 -8.66 -9.37
CA ILE A 89 12.81 -9.66 -10.34
C ILE A 89 14.03 -9.10 -11.09
N PRO A 90 15.09 -9.91 -11.33
CA PRO A 90 16.28 -9.42 -11.99
C PRO A 90 15.94 -8.77 -13.34
N LEU A 91 16.30 -7.51 -13.54
CA LEU A 91 16.03 -6.79 -14.80
C LEU A 91 16.57 -7.50 -16.05
N SER A 92 17.53 -8.41 -15.89
CA SER A 92 18.02 -9.28 -16.97
C SER A 92 16.98 -10.30 -17.43
N TYR A 93 16.15 -10.81 -16.53
CA TYR A 93 15.07 -11.75 -16.84
C TYR A 93 14.02 -11.08 -17.71
N THR A 94 13.41 -10.00 -17.24
CA THR A 94 12.37 -9.22 -17.96
C THR A 94 12.86 -8.77 -19.33
N ARG A 95 14.11 -8.26 -19.42
CA ARG A 95 14.71 -7.88 -20.71
C ARG A 95 14.99 -9.06 -21.63
N HIS A 96 15.35 -10.22 -21.08
CA HIS A 96 15.62 -11.41 -21.88
C HIS A 96 14.32 -11.98 -22.45
N THR A 97 13.27 -12.11 -21.63
CA THR A 97 11.95 -12.60 -22.03
C THR A 97 11.36 -11.74 -23.14
N SER A 98 11.35 -10.42 -22.98
CA SER A 98 10.86 -9.49 -24.01
C SER A 98 11.61 -9.63 -25.34
N ARG A 99 12.95 -9.69 -25.32
CA ARG A 99 13.77 -9.87 -26.54
C ARG A 99 13.52 -11.22 -27.20
N PHE A 100 13.44 -12.28 -26.42
CA PHE A 100 13.14 -13.62 -26.90
C PHE A 100 11.77 -13.67 -27.56
N LEU A 101 10.74 -13.08 -26.92
CA LEU A 101 9.39 -13.00 -27.46
C LEU A 101 9.35 -12.23 -28.78
N CYS A 102 10.03 -11.09 -28.88
CA CYS A 102 10.13 -10.34 -30.13
C CYS A 102 10.81 -11.16 -31.25
N MET A 103 11.89 -11.88 -30.94
CA MET A 103 12.56 -12.74 -31.92
C MET A 103 11.66 -13.90 -32.36
N TRP A 104 10.90 -14.49 -31.44
CA TRP A 104 9.98 -15.57 -31.75
C TRP A 104 8.84 -15.10 -32.65
N LEU A 105 8.23 -13.96 -32.35
CA LEU A 105 7.20 -13.33 -33.19
C LEU A 105 7.75 -12.99 -34.59
N ALA A 106 8.99 -12.48 -34.67
CA ALA A 106 9.63 -12.20 -35.96
C ALA A 106 9.90 -13.46 -36.81
N LEU A 107 10.09 -14.63 -36.16
CA LEU A 107 10.31 -15.91 -36.84
C LEU A 107 9.01 -16.64 -37.19
N LEU A 108 7.91 -16.33 -36.50
CA LEU A 108 6.58 -16.91 -36.69
C LEU A 108 6.03 -16.83 -38.14
N PRO A 109 6.14 -15.72 -38.89
CA PRO A 109 5.63 -15.65 -40.27
C PRO A 109 6.28 -16.69 -41.20
N PHE A 110 7.58 -16.95 -41.02
CA PHE A 110 8.31 -17.91 -41.84
C PHE A 110 7.84 -19.35 -41.59
N ALA A 111 7.34 -19.64 -40.39
CA ALA A 111 6.75 -20.93 -40.05
C ALA A 111 5.31 -21.05 -40.60
N LEU A 112 4.49 -20.02 -40.47
CA LEU A 112 3.06 -20.07 -40.83
C LEU A 112 2.79 -19.90 -42.34
N TYR A 113 3.66 -19.22 -43.08
CA TYR A 113 3.38 -18.85 -44.47
C TYR A 113 3.12 -20.06 -45.39
N LYS A 114 3.81 -21.19 -45.14
CA LYS A 114 3.67 -22.41 -45.95
C LYS A 114 2.28 -23.03 -45.88
N ASP A 115 1.65 -22.97 -44.71
CA ASP A 115 0.36 -23.64 -44.47
C ASP A 115 -0.82 -22.67 -44.68
N CYS A 116 -0.65 -21.40 -44.32
CA CYS A 116 -1.74 -20.41 -44.28
C CYS A 116 -1.68 -19.36 -45.40
N GLY A 117 -0.57 -19.24 -46.15
CA GLY A 117 -0.39 -18.22 -47.17
C GLY A 117 -0.68 -16.80 -46.63
N TRP A 118 -1.47 -16.01 -47.35
CA TRP A 118 -1.86 -14.65 -46.92
C TRP A 118 -2.70 -14.58 -45.66
N ALA A 119 -3.36 -15.68 -45.25
CA ALA A 119 -4.06 -15.74 -43.98
C ALA A 119 -3.10 -15.73 -42.78
N SER A 120 -1.78 -15.94 -42.99
CA SER A 120 -0.79 -15.85 -41.91
C SER A 120 -0.73 -14.45 -41.28
N VAL A 121 -0.96 -13.39 -42.05
CA VAL A 121 -0.87 -12.00 -41.57
C VAL A 121 -1.88 -11.70 -40.45
N PRO A 122 -3.20 -11.92 -40.62
CA PRO A 122 -4.15 -11.70 -39.53
C PRO A 122 -3.95 -12.66 -38.35
N ILE A 123 -3.52 -13.91 -38.60
CA ILE A 123 -3.25 -14.90 -37.54
C ILE A 123 -2.05 -14.47 -36.69
N GLU A 124 -0.97 -14.03 -37.33
CA GLU A 124 0.22 -13.50 -36.66
C GLU A 124 -0.10 -12.24 -35.87
N ALA A 125 -0.84 -11.29 -36.46
CA ALA A 125 -1.25 -10.07 -35.77
C ALA A 125 -2.06 -10.38 -34.50
N PHE A 126 -3.00 -11.33 -34.57
CA PHE A 126 -3.76 -11.78 -33.41
C PHE A 126 -2.88 -12.45 -32.36
N THR A 127 -1.96 -13.33 -32.78
CA THR A 127 -1.04 -14.03 -31.89
C THR A 127 -0.09 -13.06 -31.17
N ALA A 128 0.45 -12.08 -31.91
CA ALA A 128 1.30 -11.03 -31.37
C ALA A 128 0.55 -10.18 -30.34
N PHE A 129 -0.70 -9.79 -30.63
CA PHE A 129 -1.54 -9.06 -29.67
C PHE A 129 -1.72 -9.84 -28.36
N CYS A 130 -2.05 -11.14 -28.44
CA CYS A 130 -2.22 -11.96 -27.25
C CYS A 130 -0.92 -12.12 -26.45
N LEU A 131 0.19 -12.43 -27.11
CA LEU A 131 1.46 -12.71 -26.42
C LEU A 131 2.12 -11.44 -25.87
N LEU A 132 2.13 -10.35 -26.63
CA LEU A 132 2.64 -9.06 -26.16
C LEU A 132 1.77 -8.49 -25.04
N GLY A 133 0.45 -8.70 -25.11
CA GLY A 133 -0.46 -8.32 -24.03
C GLY A 133 -0.18 -9.09 -22.73
N ILE A 134 0.12 -10.39 -22.81
CA ILE A 134 0.52 -11.19 -21.64
C ILE A 134 1.85 -10.70 -21.07
N GLU A 135 2.84 -10.41 -21.92
CA GLU A 135 4.14 -9.89 -21.49
C GLU A 135 3.99 -8.55 -20.76
N ASP A 136 3.18 -7.64 -21.30
CA ASP A 136 2.93 -6.32 -20.70
C ASP A 136 2.24 -6.43 -19.33
N ILE A 137 1.22 -7.29 -19.21
CA ILE A 137 0.60 -7.61 -17.94
C ILE A 137 1.62 -8.22 -16.97
N GLY A 138 2.51 -9.07 -17.46
CA GLY A 138 3.61 -9.65 -16.70
C GLY A 138 4.46 -8.57 -16.06
N VAL A 139 4.97 -7.62 -16.87
CA VAL A 139 5.78 -6.49 -16.42
C VAL A 139 5.04 -5.65 -15.37
N GLN A 140 3.76 -5.35 -15.58
CA GLN A 140 2.96 -4.59 -14.60
C GLN A 140 2.83 -5.32 -13.25
N ILE A 141 2.73 -6.65 -13.25
CA ILE A 141 2.66 -7.45 -12.02
C ILE A 141 4.01 -7.49 -11.28
N GLU A 142 5.14 -7.31 -11.98
CA GLU A 142 6.46 -7.22 -11.35
C GLU A 142 6.61 -5.95 -10.49
N GLU A 143 5.80 -4.91 -10.74
CA GLU A 143 5.78 -3.64 -9.99
C GLU A 143 4.45 -3.45 -9.21
N PRO A 144 4.19 -4.22 -8.14
CA PRO A 144 2.87 -4.27 -7.51
C PRO A 144 2.42 -2.92 -6.90
N PHE A 145 3.35 -2.12 -6.39
CA PHE A 145 3.03 -0.84 -5.74
C PHE A 145 2.77 0.32 -6.71
N SER A 146 3.10 0.16 -8.00
CA SER A 146 2.73 1.15 -9.01
C SER A 146 1.28 0.97 -9.45
N VAL A 147 0.82 -0.28 -9.52
CA VAL A 147 -0.53 -0.67 -9.97
C VAL A 147 -1.57 -0.68 -8.84
N LEU A 148 -1.17 -1.02 -7.61
CA LEU A 148 -2.09 -1.09 -6.48
C LEU A 148 -2.54 0.32 -6.05
N SER A 149 -3.84 0.48 -5.78
CA SER A 149 -4.43 1.73 -5.28
C SER A 149 -4.18 1.92 -3.78
N CYS A 150 -2.91 2.01 -3.38
CA CYS A 150 -2.53 2.23 -1.99
C CYS A 150 -3.18 3.51 -1.41
N GLU A 151 -3.44 4.53 -2.22
CA GLU A 151 -4.16 5.74 -1.80
C GLU A 151 -5.58 5.44 -1.33
N ALA A 152 -6.34 4.65 -2.11
CA ALA A 152 -7.69 4.24 -1.74
C ALA A 152 -7.69 3.38 -0.47
N ILE A 153 -6.68 2.53 -0.30
CA ILE A 153 -6.51 1.71 0.90
C ILE A 153 -6.23 2.59 2.12
N CYS A 154 -5.26 3.51 2.03
CA CYS A 154 -4.93 4.47 3.09
C CYS A 154 -6.12 5.34 3.46
N GLY A 155 -6.85 5.88 2.46
CA GLY A 155 -8.06 6.66 2.69
C GLY A 155 -9.17 5.86 3.37
N SER A 156 -9.32 4.58 3.04
CA SER A 156 -10.27 3.70 3.73
C SER A 156 -9.87 3.43 5.18
N ILE A 157 -8.59 3.17 5.46
CA ILE A 157 -8.07 2.97 6.82
C ILE A 157 -8.30 4.22 7.65
N GLN A 158 -7.95 5.38 7.12
CA GLN A 158 -8.15 6.65 7.79
C GLN A 158 -9.63 6.91 8.07
N GLY A 159 -10.51 6.72 7.09
CA GLY A 159 -11.95 6.88 7.27
C GLY A 159 -12.49 5.99 8.39
N ASN A 160 -12.01 4.75 8.48
CA ASN A 160 -12.36 3.83 9.57
C ASN A 160 -11.84 4.33 10.92
N CYS A 161 -10.60 4.81 11.01
CA CYS A 161 -10.02 5.36 12.24
C CYS A 161 -10.79 6.60 12.72
N THR A 162 -11.10 7.55 11.82
CA THR A 162 -11.86 8.75 12.15
C THR A 162 -13.28 8.39 12.62
N ALA A 163 -13.95 7.46 11.94
CA ALA A 163 -15.27 6.99 12.34
C ALA A 163 -15.28 6.34 13.73
N LEU A 164 -14.22 5.59 14.08
CA LEU A 164 -14.06 4.99 15.42
C LEU A 164 -13.88 6.07 16.50
N LEU A 165 -13.11 7.13 16.23
CA LEU A 165 -12.93 8.25 17.16
C LEU A 165 -14.26 8.99 17.38
N GLU A 166 -14.98 9.34 16.32
CA GLU A 166 -16.27 10.00 16.43
C GLU A 166 -17.31 9.14 17.16
N GLN A 167 -17.28 7.82 16.96
CA GLN A 167 -18.18 6.91 17.67
C GLN A 167 -17.87 6.85 19.16
N ASP A 168 -16.59 6.75 19.52
CA ASP A 168 -16.17 6.75 20.91
C ASP A 168 -16.53 8.07 21.62
N GLU A 169 -16.38 9.22 20.96
CA GLU A 169 -16.85 10.51 21.49
C GLU A 169 -18.36 10.50 21.77
N ARG A 170 -19.17 10.02 20.81
CA ARG A 170 -20.62 9.89 20.98
C ARG A 170 -20.97 8.93 22.13
N ASP A 171 -20.31 7.79 22.21
CA ASP A 171 -20.55 6.78 23.25
C ASP A 171 -20.23 7.35 24.63
N ARG A 172 -19.12 8.10 24.77
CA ARG A 172 -18.79 8.83 26.00
C ARG A 172 -19.86 9.86 26.37
N GLU A 173 -20.42 10.60 25.41
CA GLU A 173 -21.51 11.54 25.68
C GLU A 173 -22.80 10.84 26.14
N VAL A 174 -23.16 9.72 25.51
CA VAL A 174 -24.32 8.92 25.88
C VAL A 174 -24.18 8.38 27.30
N ILE A 175 -23.02 7.81 27.64
CA ILE A 175 -22.75 7.28 28.99
C ILE A 175 -22.88 8.39 30.04
N LYS A 176 -22.30 9.58 29.77
CA LYS A 176 -22.41 10.74 30.67
C LYS A 176 -23.88 11.16 30.86
N ARG A 177 -24.66 11.21 29.78
CA ARG A 177 -26.08 11.63 29.82
C ARG A 177 -26.97 10.61 30.52
N ALA A 178 -26.71 9.32 30.31
CA ALA A 178 -27.52 8.23 30.86
C ALA A 178 -27.22 7.92 32.33
N LYS A 179 -26.18 8.54 32.94
CA LYS A 179 -25.68 8.20 34.29
C LYS A 179 -25.47 6.69 34.48
N MET A 180 -25.10 5.98 33.41
CA MET A 180 -24.94 4.54 33.45
C MET A 180 -23.78 4.17 34.38
N PRO A 181 -23.97 3.23 35.33
CA PRO A 181 -22.87 2.79 36.16
C PRO A 181 -21.83 2.09 35.28
N ALA A 182 -20.54 2.34 35.53
CA ALA A 182 -19.38 1.86 34.75
C ALA A 182 -19.27 0.32 34.56
N ARG A 183 -20.20 -0.45 35.13
CA ARG A 183 -20.16 -1.90 35.23
C ARG A 183 -20.73 -2.64 34.01
N VAL A 184 -21.39 -1.95 33.07
CA VAL A 184 -22.12 -2.59 31.96
C VAL A 184 -21.22 -2.85 30.74
N VAL A 185 -20.05 -2.20 30.62
CA VAL A 185 -19.28 -2.18 29.35
C VAL A 185 -18.15 -3.23 29.29
N VAL A 186 -17.83 -3.93 30.39
CA VAL A 186 -16.61 -4.79 30.46
C VAL A 186 -16.90 -6.29 30.30
N ASN A 187 -18.14 -6.70 30.06
CA ASN A 187 -18.53 -8.12 29.90
C ASN A 187 -19.18 -8.38 28.53
N ALA A 188 -18.52 -7.99 27.45
CA ALA A 188 -18.82 -8.46 26.10
C ALA A 188 -17.54 -8.97 25.44
#